data_AF-A0A6C0JYJ6-F1
#
_entry.id   AF-A0A6C0JYJ6-F1
#
_cell.length_a   1.000
_cell.length_b   1.000
_cell.length_c   1.000
_cell.angle_alpha   90.00
_cell.angle_beta   90.00
_cell.angle_gamma   90.00
#
_symmetry.space_group_name_H-M   'P 1'
#
loop_
_entity.id
_entity.type
_entity.pdbx_description
1 polymer ?
#
loop_
_entity_poly.entity_id
_entity_poly.type
_entity_poly.pdbx_seq_one_letter_code
_entity_poly.pdbx_strand_id
1 'polypeptide(L)'
;MNMNTLMDIYDTRTVVDFQKFTFSGNLRQHVYKVLDENIKLGHADYACYWSLELVCSGLVHSLWQTLFESAAKHINRGAPNVFPYLVRMYEKFSPYEQQYSILSMTDIRNNADVRTLICEVSASLAFCKKNKLPSFPKIKPEHDFQQITVTENLKAPSANYARHLMKQADPLQMYIPMNELYYSLRPDVRDSSKALYWCAWMLKYSSRYKKEHKEEYKCAFRGNDYVDDKFCFGVLWMIWDAIRDSTNTSPQSGTLKPYMDSLFKLHCLRWTPSSLKTRLVFLTTAIMFLCESTTLDIHYSVPPNITAVHSMVENIPQWIQAILQAKKTFS
;
A
#
# COMPACT_ATOMS: atom_id res chain seq x y z
N MET A 1 -37.57 18.23 -12.49
CA MET A 1 -36.38 18.22 -11.60
C MET A 1 -35.61 16.93 -11.90
N ASN A 2 -34.35 17.04 -12.34
CA ASN A 2 -33.53 15.86 -12.63
C ASN A 2 -33.29 15.05 -11.35
N MET A 3 -33.44 13.72 -11.40
CA MET A 3 -33.14 12.82 -10.26
C MET A 3 -31.73 13.07 -9.67
N ASN A 4 -30.77 13.57 -10.46
CA ASN A 4 -29.43 13.93 -9.97
C ASN A 4 -29.43 15.05 -8.92
N THR A 5 -30.35 16.03 -8.99
CA THR A 5 -30.39 17.14 -8.01
C THR A 5 -30.90 16.74 -6.62
N LEU A 6 -31.48 15.54 -6.46
CA LEU A 6 -31.95 15.02 -5.17
C LEU A 6 -30.85 14.34 -4.33
N MET A 7 -29.64 14.17 -4.89
CA MET A 7 -28.53 13.46 -4.23
C MET A 7 -27.34 14.35 -3.87
N ASP A 8 -27.48 15.66 -4.07
CA ASP A 8 -26.45 16.62 -3.70
C ASP A 8 -26.41 16.80 -2.18
N ILE A 9 -25.21 16.73 -1.63
CA ILE A 9 -24.92 16.95 -0.22
C ILE A 9 -24.58 18.43 -0.04
N TYR A 10 -25.47 19.15 0.63
CA TYR A 10 -25.26 20.53 1.05
C TYR A 10 -24.78 20.55 2.51
N ASP A 11 -23.51 20.91 2.71
CA ASP A 11 -22.87 20.94 4.02
C ASP A 11 -21.69 21.93 4.00
N THR A 12 -21.66 22.85 4.96
CA THR A 12 -20.67 23.94 5.03
C THR A 12 -19.34 23.51 5.65
N ARG A 13 -19.27 22.31 6.25
CA ARG A 13 -18.05 21.78 6.85
C ARG A 13 -17.01 21.46 5.78
N THR A 14 -15.77 21.79 6.09
CA THR A 14 -14.59 21.55 5.25
C THR A 14 -13.79 20.35 5.77
N VAL A 15 -12.71 20.00 5.08
CA VAL A 15 -11.78 18.94 5.54
C VAL A 15 -11.18 19.25 6.93
N VAL A 16 -11.15 20.51 7.36
CA VAL A 16 -10.68 20.89 8.71
C VAL A 16 -11.63 20.40 9.80
N ASP A 17 -12.94 20.39 9.54
CA ASP A 17 -13.94 19.86 10.47
C ASP A 17 -13.88 18.34 10.56
N PHE A 18 -13.39 17.69 9.50
CA PHE A 18 -13.22 16.25 9.40
C PHE A 18 -11.82 15.76 9.78
N GLN A 19 -11.11 16.49 10.64
CA GLN A 19 -9.78 16.05 11.10
C GLN A 19 -9.83 14.90 12.10
N LYS A 20 -10.89 14.82 12.92
CA LYS A 20 -11.04 13.76 13.95
C LYS A 20 -12.18 12.78 13.62
N PHE A 21 -13.28 13.32 13.11
CA PHE A 21 -14.49 12.58 12.79
C PHE A 21 -14.80 12.66 11.29
N THR A 22 -15.56 11.71 10.77
CA THR A 22 -16.07 11.71 9.40
C THR A 22 -17.40 12.47 9.32
N PHE A 23 -17.95 12.56 8.12
CA PHE A 23 -19.17 13.29 7.79
C PHE A 23 -20.35 12.96 8.73
N SER A 24 -20.56 11.68 9.02
CA SER A 24 -21.60 11.16 9.93
C SER A 24 -21.18 11.07 11.41
N GLY A 25 -20.00 11.59 11.78
CA GLY A 25 -19.57 11.65 13.19
C GLY A 25 -18.75 10.46 13.68
N ASN A 26 -18.36 9.53 12.80
CA ASN A 26 -17.53 8.37 13.18
C ASN A 26 -16.05 8.77 13.34
N LEU A 27 -15.32 8.15 14.26
CA LEU A 27 -13.86 8.36 14.36
C LEU A 27 -13.16 7.91 13.07
N ARG A 28 -12.34 8.76 12.46
CA ARG A 28 -11.65 8.45 11.19
C ARG A 28 -10.86 7.15 11.23
N GLN A 29 -10.07 6.97 12.29
CA GLN A 29 -9.26 5.78 12.49
C GLN A 29 -10.10 4.51 12.60
N HIS A 30 -11.33 4.62 13.10
CA HIS A 30 -12.26 3.51 13.14
C HIS A 30 -12.78 3.20 11.73
N VAL A 31 -13.21 4.21 10.98
CA VAL A 31 -13.69 4.03 9.59
C VAL A 31 -12.65 3.36 8.70
N TYR A 32 -11.36 3.73 8.80
CA TYR A 32 -10.30 3.06 8.03
C TYR A 32 -10.19 1.56 8.35
N LYS A 33 -10.31 1.19 9.64
CA LYS A 33 -10.27 -0.21 10.07
C LYS A 33 -11.50 -0.97 9.63
N VAL A 34 -12.67 -0.34 9.69
CA VAL A 34 -13.93 -0.96 9.25
C VAL A 34 -13.93 -1.16 7.74
N LEU A 35 -13.43 -0.20 6.95
CA LEU A 35 -13.25 -0.38 5.51
C LEU A 35 -12.28 -1.52 5.20
N ASP A 36 -11.11 -1.54 5.86
CA ASP A 36 -10.11 -2.61 5.70
C ASP A 36 -10.68 -3.99 6.02
N GLU A 37 -11.45 -4.12 7.11
CA GLU A 37 -12.08 -5.38 7.51
C GLU A 37 -13.19 -5.80 6.54
N ASN A 38 -14.02 -4.88 6.05
CA ASN A 38 -15.06 -5.22 5.06
C ASN A 38 -14.46 -5.66 3.73
N ILE A 39 -13.34 -5.05 3.31
CA ILE A 39 -12.59 -5.56 2.15
C ILE A 39 -12.09 -6.97 2.46
N LYS A 40 -11.43 -7.20 3.60
CA LYS A 40 -10.92 -8.51 4.01
C LYS A 40 -11.99 -9.60 4.02
N LEU A 41 -13.18 -9.30 4.54
CA LEU A 41 -14.31 -10.24 4.64
C LEU A 41 -15.10 -10.38 3.33
N GLY A 42 -14.85 -9.53 2.35
CA GLY A 42 -15.56 -9.55 1.06
C GLY A 42 -16.96 -8.95 1.11
N HIS A 43 -17.21 -8.09 2.08
CA HIS A 43 -18.48 -7.38 2.25
C HIS A 43 -18.53 -6.13 1.35
N ALA A 44 -18.87 -6.32 0.07
CA ALA A 44 -18.84 -5.27 -0.93
C ALA A 44 -19.76 -4.06 -0.62
N ASP A 45 -20.99 -4.30 -0.16
CA ASP A 45 -21.93 -3.23 0.19
C ASP A 45 -21.36 -2.29 1.27
N TYR A 46 -20.86 -2.89 2.36
CA TYR A 46 -20.27 -2.13 3.46
C TYR A 46 -18.96 -1.45 3.05
N ALA A 47 -18.13 -2.09 2.21
CA ALA A 47 -16.93 -1.45 1.68
C ALA A 47 -17.27 -0.21 0.84
N CYS A 48 -18.32 -0.26 0.03
CA CYS A 48 -18.81 0.89 -0.74
C CYS A 48 -19.35 1.99 0.19
N TYR A 49 -20.19 1.65 1.17
CA TYR A 49 -20.72 2.60 2.15
C TYR A 49 -19.61 3.37 2.87
N TRP A 50 -18.63 2.67 3.45
CA TRP A 50 -17.55 3.31 4.20
C TRP A 50 -16.59 4.11 3.30
N SER A 51 -16.49 3.74 2.02
CA SER A 51 -15.73 4.53 1.05
C SER A 51 -16.45 5.82 0.69
N LEU A 52 -17.78 5.78 0.51
CA LEU A 52 -18.60 6.98 0.32
C LEU A 52 -18.59 7.89 1.54
N GLU A 53 -18.58 7.35 2.77
CA GLU A 53 -18.43 8.13 4.00
C GLU A 53 -17.14 8.96 3.99
N LEU A 54 -16.02 8.37 3.54
CA LEU A 54 -14.75 9.07 3.40
C LEU A 54 -14.78 10.12 2.27
N VAL A 55 -15.44 9.82 1.15
CA VAL A 55 -15.66 10.79 0.06
C VAL A 55 -16.50 11.98 0.54
N CYS A 56 -17.59 11.74 1.28
CA CYS A 56 -18.44 12.78 1.87
C CYS A 56 -17.69 13.70 2.84
N SER A 57 -16.64 13.16 3.46
CA SER A 57 -15.74 13.86 4.39
C SER A 57 -14.57 14.58 3.68
N GLY A 58 -14.43 14.46 2.35
CA GLY A 58 -13.26 14.96 1.62
C GLY A 58 -11.94 14.23 1.96
N LEU A 59 -12.01 13.04 2.56
CA LEU A 59 -10.84 12.28 3.06
C LEU A 59 -10.24 11.35 2.01
N VAL A 60 -10.19 11.80 0.76
CA VAL A 60 -9.86 10.98 -0.43
C VAL A 60 -8.45 10.37 -0.38
N HIS A 61 -7.47 11.08 0.17
CA HIS A 61 -6.10 10.52 0.32
C HIS A 61 -6.08 9.33 1.27
N SER A 62 -6.83 9.44 2.39
CA SER A 62 -6.90 8.36 3.38
C SER A 62 -7.66 7.16 2.84
N LEU A 63 -8.74 7.41 2.09
CA LEU A 63 -9.49 6.38 1.38
C LEU A 63 -8.59 5.57 0.43
N TRP A 64 -7.91 6.23 -0.51
CA TRP A 64 -7.04 5.53 -1.46
C TRP A 64 -5.91 4.78 -0.78
N GLN A 65 -5.29 5.37 0.26
CA GLN A 65 -4.28 4.67 1.05
C GLN A 65 -4.84 3.40 1.70
N THR A 66 -6.05 3.45 2.27
CA THR A 66 -6.71 2.27 2.83
C THR A 66 -6.97 1.22 1.75
N LEU A 67 -7.50 1.60 0.58
CA LEU A 67 -7.74 0.66 -0.53
C LEU A 67 -6.46 -0.04 -1.00
N PHE A 68 -5.36 0.70 -1.18
CA PHE A 68 -4.07 0.14 -1.59
C PHE A 68 -3.50 -0.81 -0.52
N GLU A 69 -3.53 -0.41 0.75
CA GLU A 69 -3.05 -1.23 1.84
C GLU A 69 -3.88 -2.50 2.04
N SER A 70 -5.21 -2.40 1.94
CA SER A 70 -6.11 -3.57 2.04
C SER A 70 -5.88 -4.55 0.89
N ALA A 71 -5.61 -4.05 -0.32
CA ALA A 71 -5.24 -4.92 -1.43
C ALA A 71 -3.92 -5.67 -1.15
N ALA A 72 -2.90 -5.00 -0.64
CA ALA A 72 -1.66 -5.69 -0.24
C ALA A 72 -1.86 -6.66 0.93
N LYS A 73 -2.60 -6.28 1.98
CA LYS A 73 -2.79 -7.11 3.19
C LYS A 73 -3.63 -8.36 2.94
N HIS A 74 -4.71 -8.22 2.18
CA HIS A 74 -5.79 -9.21 2.15
C HIS A 74 -5.98 -9.86 0.78
N ILE A 75 -5.49 -9.25 -0.30
CA ILE A 75 -5.64 -9.78 -1.67
C ILE A 75 -4.30 -10.31 -2.18
N ASN A 76 -3.27 -9.45 -2.26
CA ASN A 76 -1.90 -9.75 -2.69
C ASN A 76 -1.83 -10.76 -3.85
N ARG A 77 -1.22 -11.93 -3.65
CA ARG A 77 -1.06 -12.98 -4.65
C ARG A 77 -2.36 -13.72 -4.98
N GLY A 78 -3.41 -13.54 -4.18
CA GLY A 78 -4.74 -14.09 -4.43
C GLY A 78 -5.37 -13.52 -5.70
N ALA A 79 -5.06 -12.27 -6.04
CA ALA A 79 -5.45 -11.62 -7.30
C ALA A 79 -4.38 -10.58 -7.69
N PRO A 80 -3.24 -10.99 -8.28
CA PRO A 80 -2.08 -10.10 -8.48
C PRO A 80 -2.37 -8.92 -9.41
N ASN A 81 -3.32 -9.07 -10.34
CA ASN A 81 -3.78 -8.00 -11.23
C ASN A 81 -4.49 -6.85 -10.48
N VAL A 82 -4.73 -6.97 -9.17
CA VAL A 82 -5.29 -5.89 -8.35
C VAL A 82 -4.38 -4.66 -8.30
N PHE A 83 -3.06 -4.81 -8.37
CA PHE A 83 -2.12 -3.69 -8.29
C PHE A 83 -2.11 -2.82 -9.57
N PRO A 84 -1.91 -3.38 -10.78
CA PRO A 84 -2.03 -2.60 -12.00
C PRO A 84 -3.46 -2.06 -12.20
N TYR A 85 -4.49 -2.79 -11.76
CA TYR A 85 -5.86 -2.28 -11.70
C TYR A 85 -5.95 -1.01 -10.83
N LEU A 86 -5.44 -1.04 -9.60
CA LEU A 86 -5.49 0.09 -8.67
C LEU A 86 -4.72 1.30 -9.16
N VAL A 87 -3.55 1.11 -9.78
CA VAL A 87 -2.79 2.20 -10.41
C VAL A 87 -3.63 2.87 -11.49
N ARG A 88 -4.20 2.10 -12.42
CA ARG A 88 -5.06 2.63 -13.49
C ARG A 88 -6.29 3.36 -12.94
N MET A 89 -6.93 2.83 -11.90
CA MET A 89 -8.10 3.45 -11.29
C MET A 89 -7.75 4.75 -10.55
N TYR A 90 -6.59 4.81 -9.90
CA TYR A 90 -6.10 6.05 -9.30
C TYR A 90 -5.71 7.09 -10.34
N GLU A 91 -5.11 6.68 -11.46
CA GLU A 91 -4.80 7.57 -12.59
C GLU A 91 -6.08 8.15 -13.21
N LYS A 92 -7.18 7.37 -13.28
CA LYS A 92 -8.51 7.88 -13.65
C LYS A 92 -9.09 8.84 -12.61
N PHE A 93 -8.83 8.61 -11.33
CA PHE A 93 -9.33 9.44 -10.23
C PHE A 93 -8.60 10.79 -10.13
N SER A 94 -7.28 10.80 -10.35
CA SER A 94 -6.42 11.96 -10.07
C SER A 94 -6.87 13.26 -10.75
N PRO A 95 -7.33 13.27 -12.03
CA PRO A 95 -7.87 14.47 -12.65
C PRO A 95 -9.12 15.04 -11.97
N TYR A 96 -9.93 14.22 -11.29
CA TYR A 96 -11.05 14.72 -10.48
C TYR A 96 -10.54 15.38 -9.20
N GLU A 97 -9.60 14.74 -8.50
CA GLU A 97 -8.98 15.28 -7.28
C GLU A 97 -8.33 16.66 -7.53
N GLN A 98 -7.65 16.82 -8.67
CA GLN A 98 -6.95 18.06 -9.03
C GLN A 98 -7.87 19.26 -9.28
N GLN A 99 -9.18 19.05 -9.46
CA GLN A 99 -10.15 20.14 -9.59
C GLN A 99 -10.44 20.84 -8.26
N TYR A 100 -10.03 20.25 -7.14
CA TYR A 100 -10.34 20.75 -5.80
C TYR A 100 -9.08 21.14 -5.05
N SER A 101 -9.15 22.28 -4.37
CA SER A 101 -8.14 22.67 -3.39
C SER A 101 -8.35 21.89 -2.08
N ILE A 102 -7.41 21.98 -1.15
CA ILE A 102 -7.59 21.42 0.20
C ILE A 102 -8.85 22.00 0.88
N LEU A 103 -9.17 23.28 0.63
CA LEU A 103 -10.32 23.96 1.23
C LEU A 103 -11.65 23.54 0.61
N SER A 104 -11.67 23.18 -0.68
CA SER A 104 -12.87 22.75 -1.42
C SER A 104 -12.95 21.24 -1.63
N MET A 105 -12.05 20.45 -1.05
CA MET A 105 -11.99 19.00 -1.25
C MET A 105 -13.28 18.27 -0.83
N THR A 106 -14.07 18.83 0.07
CA THR A 106 -15.39 18.28 0.43
C THR A 106 -16.41 18.35 -0.70
N ASP A 107 -16.22 19.22 -1.70
CA ASP A 107 -17.15 19.39 -2.81
C ASP A 107 -17.10 18.20 -3.78
N ILE A 108 -15.99 17.45 -3.79
CA ILE A 108 -15.83 16.21 -4.57
C ILE A 108 -16.93 15.19 -4.28
N ARG A 109 -17.55 15.28 -3.08
CA ARG A 109 -18.64 14.40 -2.70
C ARG A 109 -19.85 14.50 -3.60
N ASN A 110 -20.05 15.59 -4.35
CA ASN A 110 -21.17 15.72 -5.28
C ASN A 110 -20.80 15.36 -6.73
N ASN A 111 -19.56 14.94 -6.98
CA ASN A 111 -19.17 14.41 -8.27
C ASN A 111 -19.65 12.95 -8.40
N ALA A 112 -20.64 12.73 -9.26
CA ALA A 112 -21.24 11.41 -9.48
C ALA A 112 -20.24 10.38 -10.03
N ASP A 113 -19.35 10.80 -10.94
CA ASP A 113 -18.33 9.92 -11.52
C ASP A 113 -17.32 9.46 -10.45
N VAL A 114 -16.96 10.33 -9.52
CA VAL A 114 -16.11 9.97 -8.37
C VAL A 114 -16.82 8.95 -7.46
N ARG A 115 -18.11 9.17 -7.13
CA ARG A 115 -18.88 8.20 -6.32
C ARG A 115 -18.89 6.82 -6.98
N THR A 116 -19.19 6.78 -8.28
CA THR A 116 -19.19 5.55 -9.08
C THR A 116 -17.82 4.89 -9.07
N LEU A 117 -16.77 5.62 -9.42
CA LEU A 117 -15.40 5.11 -9.50
C LEU A 117 -14.94 4.50 -8.17
N ILE A 118 -15.21 5.17 -7.05
CA ILE A 118 -14.82 4.70 -5.72
C ILE A 118 -15.59 3.45 -5.32
N CYS A 119 -16.90 3.38 -5.59
CA CYS A 119 -17.68 2.18 -5.32
C CYS A 119 -17.26 1.01 -6.21
N GLU A 120 -16.97 1.24 -7.49
CA GLU A 120 -16.44 0.22 -8.40
C GLU A 120 -15.15 -0.37 -7.85
N VAL A 121 -14.19 0.47 -7.42
CA VAL A 121 -12.93 0.02 -6.84
C VAL A 121 -13.18 -0.77 -5.56
N SER A 122 -13.99 -0.23 -4.64
CA SER A 122 -14.25 -0.84 -3.34
C SER A 122 -14.91 -2.21 -3.45
N ALA A 123 -15.93 -2.33 -4.30
CA ALA A 123 -16.59 -3.60 -4.61
C ALA A 123 -15.62 -4.58 -5.30
N SER A 124 -14.82 -4.10 -6.26
CA SER A 124 -13.82 -4.93 -6.95
C SER A 124 -12.84 -5.56 -5.97
N LEU A 125 -12.31 -4.78 -5.00
CA LEU A 125 -11.41 -5.30 -3.97
C LEU A 125 -12.12 -6.30 -3.04
N ALA A 126 -13.35 -6.01 -2.64
CA ALA A 126 -14.14 -6.90 -1.80
C ALA A 126 -14.43 -8.25 -2.49
N PHE A 127 -14.67 -8.27 -3.80
CA PHE A 127 -14.90 -9.52 -4.54
C PHE A 127 -13.64 -10.30 -4.91
N CYS A 128 -12.46 -9.68 -4.91
CA CYS A 128 -11.21 -10.38 -5.21
C CYS A 128 -10.96 -11.56 -4.27
N LYS A 129 -10.31 -12.61 -4.78
CA LYS A 129 -9.85 -13.74 -3.95
C LYS A 129 -8.90 -13.22 -2.87
N LYS A 130 -9.14 -13.67 -1.63
CA LYS A 130 -8.35 -13.28 -0.46
C LYS A 130 -7.16 -14.20 -0.26
N ASN A 131 -6.05 -13.63 0.18
CA ASN A 131 -4.88 -14.37 0.60
C ASN A 131 -4.20 -13.67 1.78
N LYS A 132 -3.83 -14.44 2.81
CA LYS A 132 -3.18 -13.91 4.01
C LYS A 132 -1.74 -13.52 3.69
N LEU A 133 -1.42 -12.24 3.86
CA LEU A 133 -0.04 -11.76 3.74
C LEU A 133 0.80 -12.22 4.94
N PRO A 134 2.02 -12.75 4.74
CA PRO A 134 2.96 -12.99 5.83
C PRO A 134 3.30 -11.69 6.57
N SER A 135 3.44 -11.77 7.89
CA SER A 135 3.90 -10.61 8.67
C SER A 135 5.42 -10.47 8.59
N PHE A 136 5.91 -9.24 8.65
CA PHE A 136 7.33 -8.97 8.91
C PHE A 136 7.78 -9.66 10.21
N PRO A 137 8.90 -10.42 10.19
CA PRO A 137 9.47 -11.00 11.40
C PRO A 137 9.79 -9.93 12.46
N LYS A 138 9.54 -10.26 13.73
CA LYS A 138 9.90 -9.38 14.85
C LYS A 138 11.36 -9.57 15.20
N ILE A 139 12.17 -8.54 14.90
CA ILE A 139 13.58 -8.49 15.28
C ILE A 139 13.73 -7.99 16.72
N LYS A 140 14.42 -8.78 17.54
CA LYS A 140 14.80 -8.49 18.92
C LYS A 140 16.26 -8.03 18.94
N PRO A 141 16.53 -6.72 19.06
CA PRO A 141 17.89 -6.19 18.90
C PRO A 141 18.93 -6.77 19.87
N GLU A 142 18.51 -7.26 21.03
CA GLU A 142 19.38 -7.86 22.05
C GLU A 142 19.92 -9.24 21.63
N HIS A 143 19.23 -9.90 20.68
CA HIS A 143 19.55 -11.23 20.18
C HIS A 143 19.97 -11.15 18.70
N ASP A 144 19.11 -10.62 17.83
CA ASP A 144 19.30 -10.65 16.37
C ASP A 144 20.48 -9.82 15.86
N PHE A 145 21.01 -8.88 16.66
CA PHE A 145 22.19 -8.10 16.30
C PHE A 145 23.49 -8.68 16.86
N GLN A 146 23.43 -9.78 17.61
CA GLN A 146 24.62 -10.49 18.05
C GLN A 146 25.32 -11.15 16.86
N GLN A 147 26.65 -11.07 16.83
CA GLN A 147 27.46 -11.63 15.76
C GLN A 147 27.22 -13.13 15.56
N ILE A 148 27.02 -13.88 16.66
CA ILE A 148 26.71 -15.31 16.63
C ILE A 148 25.40 -15.55 15.87
N THR A 149 24.32 -14.88 16.26
CA THR A 149 23.01 -15.00 15.61
C THR A 149 23.04 -14.57 14.14
N VAL A 150 23.77 -13.49 13.81
CA VAL A 150 23.97 -13.06 12.42
C VAL A 150 24.65 -14.18 11.63
N THR A 151 25.72 -14.76 12.16
CA THR A 151 26.49 -15.85 11.53
C THR A 151 25.64 -17.10 11.32
N GLU A 152 24.86 -17.51 12.32
CA GLU A 152 23.94 -18.64 12.24
C GLU A 152 22.84 -18.44 11.19
N ASN A 153 22.49 -17.18 10.90
CA ASN A 153 21.45 -16.86 9.92
C ASN A 153 21.95 -16.74 8.49
N LEU A 154 23.28 -16.72 8.25
CA LEU A 154 23.86 -16.63 6.91
C LEU A 154 23.53 -17.88 6.08
N LYS A 155 23.18 -17.65 4.82
CA LYS A 155 22.89 -18.70 3.84
C LYS A 155 23.61 -18.49 2.51
N ALA A 156 24.04 -17.26 2.19
CA ALA A 156 24.72 -16.99 0.95
C ALA A 156 26.13 -17.61 0.97
N PRO A 157 26.52 -18.42 -0.03
CA PRO A 157 27.85 -19.03 -0.10
C PRO A 157 28.94 -18.04 -0.54
N SER A 158 28.58 -16.80 -0.87
CA SER A 158 29.48 -15.75 -1.33
C SER A 158 29.01 -14.40 -0.81
N ALA A 159 29.96 -13.49 -0.56
CA ALA A 159 29.71 -12.13 -0.11
C ALA A 159 29.54 -11.12 -1.27
N ASN A 160 29.47 -11.58 -2.52
CA ASN A 160 29.48 -10.72 -3.70
C ASN A 160 28.13 -10.60 -4.42
N TYR A 161 27.04 -11.22 -3.92
CA TYR A 161 25.76 -11.25 -4.62
C TYR A 161 25.13 -9.87 -4.79
N ALA A 162 25.22 -8.99 -3.79
CA ALA A 162 24.65 -7.64 -3.84
C ALA A 162 25.70 -6.54 -4.09
N ARG A 163 26.94 -6.90 -4.44
CA ARG A 163 28.06 -5.94 -4.50
C ARG A 163 27.81 -4.81 -5.49
N HIS A 164 27.15 -5.08 -6.61
CA HIS A 164 26.81 -4.09 -7.63
C HIS A 164 25.74 -3.09 -7.19
N LEU A 165 24.99 -3.38 -6.12
CA LEU A 165 23.97 -2.49 -5.53
C LEU A 165 24.52 -1.60 -4.41
N MET A 166 25.68 -1.94 -3.87
CA MET A 166 26.33 -1.16 -2.82
C MET A 166 27.03 0.06 -3.42
N LYS A 167 26.86 1.21 -2.78
CA LYS A 167 27.52 2.47 -3.13
C LYS A 167 28.59 2.79 -2.09
N GLN A 168 29.58 3.59 -2.49
CA GLN A 168 30.72 3.93 -1.64
C GLN A 168 30.33 4.56 -0.29
N ALA A 169 29.26 5.37 -0.27
CA ALA A 169 28.77 6.04 0.93
C ALA A 169 27.80 5.17 1.78
N ASP A 170 27.58 3.91 1.43
CA ASP A 170 26.75 3.02 2.24
C ASP A 170 27.50 2.51 3.49
N PRO A 171 26.83 2.48 4.65
CA PRO A 171 27.41 1.93 5.87
C PRO A 171 27.83 0.46 5.73
N LEU A 172 29.01 0.12 6.26
CA LEU A 172 29.56 -1.24 6.19
C LEU A 172 28.65 -2.30 6.81
N GLN A 173 27.87 -1.95 7.83
CA GLN A 173 26.95 -2.84 8.53
C GLN A 173 25.79 -3.33 7.65
N MET A 174 25.55 -2.67 6.50
CA MET A 174 24.50 -3.06 5.56
C MET A 174 24.96 -4.09 4.52
N TYR A 175 26.27 -4.32 4.36
CA TYR A 175 26.80 -5.23 3.33
C TYR A 175 26.33 -6.68 3.51
N ILE A 176 26.45 -7.22 4.73
CA ILE A 176 26.04 -8.62 5.01
C ILE A 176 24.52 -8.79 4.84
N PRO A 177 23.66 -7.99 5.52
CA PRO A 177 22.21 -8.09 5.34
C PRO A 177 21.76 -7.92 3.88
N MET A 178 22.38 -6.99 3.15
CA MET A 178 22.03 -6.73 1.76
C MET A 178 22.43 -7.90 0.85
N ASN A 179 23.60 -8.48 1.04
CA ASN A 179 24.04 -9.68 0.32
C ASN A 179 23.10 -10.87 0.55
N GLU A 180 22.72 -11.10 1.81
CA GLU A 180 21.81 -12.18 2.18
C GLU A 180 20.38 -11.95 1.66
N LEU A 181 19.88 -10.71 1.73
CA LEU A 181 18.60 -10.33 1.12
C LEU A 181 18.61 -10.64 -0.37
N TYR A 182 19.60 -10.13 -1.11
CA TYR A 182 19.68 -10.33 -2.54
C TYR A 182 19.82 -11.82 -2.91
N TYR A 183 20.64 -12.58 -2.18
CA TYR A 183 20.75 -14.02 -2.35
C TYR A 183 19.40 -14.73 -2.18
N SER A 184 18.63 -14.36 -1.15
CA SER A 184 17.31 -14.93 -0.87
C SER A 184 16.28 -14.65 -1.98
N LEU A 185 16.41 -13.52 -2.68
CA LEU A 185 15.54 -13.12 -3.78
C LEU A 185 15.89 -13.77 -5.12
N ARG A 186 17.02 -14.48 -5.23
CA ARG A 186 17.47 -15.07 -6.48
C ARG A 186 16.47 -16.11 -7.03
N PRO A 187 16.32 -16.23 -8.36
CA PRO A 187 15.37 -17.15 -8.98
C PRO A 187 15.57 -18.63 -8.64
N ASP A 188 16.79 -19.05 -8.28
CA ASP A 188 17.12 -20.41 -7.87
C ASP A 188 16.99 -20.66 -6.36
N VAL A 189 16.87 -19.58 -5.55
CA VAL A 189 16.81 -19.66 -4.07
C VAL A 189 15.39 -19.43 -3.57
N ARG A 190 14.79 -18.28 -3.92
CA ARG A 190 13.39 -17.93 -3.60
C ARG A 190 12.99 -18.10 -2.13
N ASP A 191 13.87 -17.75 -1.20
CA ASP A 191 13.60 -17.87 0.24
C ASP A 191 12.92 -16.59 0.76
N SER A 192 11.59 -16.57 0.71
CA SER A 192 10.80 -15.43 1.19
C SER A 192 10.96 -15.20 2.70
N SER A 193 11.17 -16.27 3.49
CA SER A 193 11.33 -16.15 4.94
C SER A 193 12.62 -15.44 5.30
N LYS A 194 13.73 -15.82 4.67
CA LYS A 194 15.02 -15.14 4.84
C LYS A 194 15.04 -13.75 4.23
N ALA A 195 14.42 -13.54 3.08
CA ALA A 195 14.28 -12.20 2.51
C ALA A 195 13.54 -11.24 3.46
N LEU A 196 12.41 -11.69 4.03
CA LEU A 196 11.65 -10.91 5.02
C LEU A 196 12.43 -10.68 6.31
N TYR A 197 13.20 -11.67 6.78
CA TYR A 197 14.07 -11.53 7.94
C TYR A 197 15.12 -10.42 7.73
N TRP A 198 15.86 -10.46 6.62
CA TRP A 198 16.92 -9.48 6.37
C TRP A 198 16.36 -8.08 6.11
N CYS A 199 15.21 -7.96 5.45
CA CYS A 199 14.50 -6.68 5.36
C CYS A 199 14.12 -6.14 6.75
N ALA A 200 13.54 -7.00 7.61
CA ALA A 200 13.18 -6.63 8.97
C ALA A 200 14.41 -6.21 9.79
N TRP A 201 15.51 -6.95 9.63
CA TRP A 201 16.78 -6.71 10.31
C TRP A 201 17.33 -5.33 9.94
N MET A 202 17.43 -5.01 8.65
CA MET A 202 17.95 -3.74 8.14
C MET A 202 17.09 -2.53 8.60
N LEU A 203 15.77 -2.66 8.52
CA LEU A 203 14.84 -1.63 9.00
C LEU A 203 14.87 -1.45 10.51
N LYS A 204 15.03 -2.54 11.27
CA LYS A 204 15.14 -2.47 12.73
C LYS A 204 16.47 -1.85 13.16
N TYR A 205 17.55 -2.17 12.46
CA TYR A 205 18.89 -1.64 12.73
C TYR A 205 18.91 -0.13 12.56
N SER A 206 18.43 0.39 11.43
CA SER A 206 18.30 1.83 11.19
C SER A 206 17.41 2.52 12.22
N SER A 207 16.28 1.91 12.59
CA SER A 207 15.40 2.42 13.65
C SER A 207 16.07 2.48 15.02
N ARG A 208 16.87 1.47 15.38
CA ARG A 208 17.62 1.42 16.64
C ARG A 208 18.71 2.50 16.66
N TYR A 209 19.48 2.59 15.59
CA TYR A 209 20.51 3.61 15.43
C TYR A 209 19.95 5.01 15.68
N LYS A 210 18.83 5.35 15.03
CA LYS A 210 18.14 6.63 15.22
C LYS A 210 17.75 6.89 16.67
N LYS A 211 17.28 5.86 17.37
CA LYS A 211 16.88 6.00 18.78
C LYS A 211 18.08 6.30 19.69
N GLU A 212 19.21 5.63 19.44
CA GLU A 212 20.44 5.70 20.24
C GLU A 212 21.22 6.99 19.96
N HIS A 213 21.37 7.38 18.70
CA HIS A 213 22.23 8.49 18.28
C HIS A 213 21.46 9.81 18.07
N LYS A 214 20.11 9.77 18.08
CA LYS A 214 19.24 10.92 17.75
C LYS A 214 19.42 11.49 16.34
N GLU A 215 20.02 10.71 15.45
CA GLU A 215 20.23 11.05 14.04
C GLU A 215 19.78 9.93 13.10
N GLU A 216 19.40 10.28 11.87
CA GLU A 216 18.99 9.29 10.88
C GLU A 216 20.16 8.40 10.47
N TYR A 217 19.91 7.09 10.36
CA TYR A 217 20.87 6.16 9.77
C TYR A 217 20.88 6.33 8.24
N LYS A 218 21.79 7.16 7.75
CA LYS A 218 21.87 7.53 6.33
C LYS A 218 22.66 6.49 5.54
N CYS A 219 22.07 6.03 4.45
CA CYS A 219 22.70 5.32 3.36
C CYS A 219 23.02 6.29 2.22
N ALA A 220 23.71 5.81 1.19
CA ALA A 220 23.92 6.57 -0.03
C ALA A 220 22.59 6.94 -0.71
N PHE A 221 22.57 8.11 -1.35
CA PHE A 221 21.39 8.64 -2.05
C PHE A 221 20.87 7.66 -3.12
N ARG A 222 19.56 7.43 -3.12
CA ARG A 222 18.83 6.55 -4.05
C ARG A 222 17.55 7.25 -4.53
N GLY A 223 17.73 8.28 -5.35
CA GLY A 223 16.64 9.06 -5.93
C GLY A 223 15.67 8.23 -6.77
N ASN A 224 14.42 8.69 -6.84
CA ASN A 224 13.39 8.18 -7.73
C ASN A 224 12.37 9.29 -8.04
N ASP A 225 11.58 9.09 -9.09
CA ASP A 225 10.69 10.15 -9.62
C ASP A 225 9.46 10.45 -8.74
N TYR A 226 9.22 9.68 -7.69
CA TYR A 226 7.99 9.72 -6.91
C TYR A 226 8.15 10.30 -5.50
N VAL A 227 9.39 10.47 -5.04
CA VAL A 227 9.69 10.83 -3.65
C VAL A 227 10.70 11.97 -3.61
N ASP A 228 10.44 12.96 -2.76
CA ASP A 228 11.36 14.07 -2.48
C ASP A 228 12.74 13.53 -2.05
N ASP A 229 13.79 14.04 -2.70
CA ASP A 229 15.19 13.65 -2.52
C ASP A 229 15.64 13.61 -1.06
N LYS A 230 15.10 14.48 -0.20
CA LYS A 230 15.46 14.49 1.23
C LYS A 230 15.10 13.19 1.95
N PHE A 231 14.14 12.41 1.42
CA PHE A 231 13.75 11.11 1.97
C PHE A 231 14.53 9.94 1.35
N CYS A 232 15.34 10.15 0.33
CA CYS A 232 16.00 9.12 -0.49
C CYS A 232 17.34 8.57 0.07
N PHE A 233 17.60 8.79 1.36
CA PHE A 233 18.82 8.33 2.07
C PHE A 233 18.56 7.15 3.02
N GLY A 234 17.32 6.67 3.13
CA GLY A 234 16.98 5.58 4.05
C GLY A 234 17.32 4.18 3.52
N VAL A 235 17.55 3.25 4.45
CA VAL A 235 17.75 1.81 4.21
C VAL A 235 16.65 1.18 3.35
N LEU A 236 15.41 1.69 3.45
CA LEU A 236 14.27 1.28 2.64
C LEU A 236 14.58 1.27 1.14
N TRP A 237 15.30 2.28 0.63
CA TRP A 237 15.55 2.42 -0.80
C TRP A 237 16.58 1.42 -1.30
N MET A 238 17.54 1.05 -0.46
CA MET A 238 18.47 -0.03 -0.73
C MET A 238 17.73 -1.38 -0.84
N ILE A 239 16.73 -1.61 0.01
CA ILE A 239 15.86 -2.80 -0.09
C ILE A 239 15.07 -2.77 -1.41
N TRP A 240 14.51 -1.63 -1.80
CA TRP A 240 13.81 -1.49 -3.09
C TRP A 240 14.74 -1.66 -4.29
N ASP A 241 16.00 -1.22 -4.21
CA ASP A 241 17.01 -1.50 -5.24
C ASP A 241 17.24 -3.01 -5.39
N ALA A 242 17.36 -3.77 -4.28
CA ALA A 242 17.49 -5.23 -4.32
C ALA A 242 16.30 -5.89 -5.05
N ILE A 243 15.08 -5.47 -4.72
CA ILE A 243 13.85 -6.01 -5.29
C ILE A 243 13.74 -5.69 -6.78
N ARG A 244 13.95 -4.44 -7.17
CA ARG A 244 13.87 -4.02 -8.58
C ARG A 244 14.94 -4.70 -9.43
N ASP A 245 16.17 -4.79 -8.91
CA ASP A 245 17.25 -5.46 -9.62
C ASP A 245 17.00 -6.97 -9.75
N SER A 246 16.54 -7.63 -8.68
CA SER A 246 16.11 -9.05 -8.72
C SER A 246 14.94 -9.27 -9.69
N THR A 247 14.04 -8.29 -9.83
CA THR A 247 12.94 -8.32 -10.80
C THR A 247 13.45 -8.23 -12.23
N ASN A 248 14.40 -7.34 -12.49
CA ASN A 248 14.95 -7.10 -13.83
C ASN A 248 15.83 -8.27 -14.29
N THR A 249 16.54 -8.92 -13.37
CA THR A 249 17.44 -10.05 -13.67
C THR A 249 16.73 -11.42 -13.61
N SER A 250 15.46 -11.46 -13.17
CA SER A 250 14.68 -12.68 -13.11
C SER A 250 14.33 -13.23 -14.51
N PRO A 251 14.35 -14.56 -14.72
CA PRO A 251 13.80 -15.17 -15.93
C PRO A 251 12.30 -14.86 -16.13
N GLN A 252 11.57 -14.48 -15.07
CA GLN A 252 10.16 -14.08 -15.13
C GLN A 252 9.99 -12.54 -15.21
N SER A 253 11.04 -11.78 -15.55
CA SER A 253 11.01 -10.30 -15.52
C SER A 253 9.84 -9.70 -16.29
N GLY A 254 9.55 -10.19 -17.50
CA GLY A 254 8.44 -9.70 -18.34
C GLY A 254 7.07 -9.80 -17.66
N THR A 255 6.87 -10.85 -16.84
CA THR A 255 5.65 -11.04 -16.05
C THR A 255 5.66 -10.20 -14.78
N LEU A 256 6.79 -10.14 -14.07
CA LEU A 256 6.87 -9.52 -12.75
C LEU A 256 6.88 -7.99 -12.81
N LYS A 257 7.50 -7.42 -13.85
CA LYS A 257 7.76 -5.99 -13.93
C LYS A 257 6.51 -5.10 -13.78
N PRO A 258 5.38 -5.36 -14.47
CA PRO A 258 4.17 -4.56 -14.29
C PRO A 258 3.66 -4.54 -12.84
N TYR A 259 3.78 -5.67 -12.13
CA TYR A 259 3.37 -5.76 -10.73
C TYR A 259 4.32 -5.02 -9.80
N MET A 260 5.63 -5.17 -10.00
CA MET A 260 6.65 -4.50 -9.19
C MET A 260 6.61 -2.99 -9.36
N ASP A 261 6.47 -2.52 -10.60
CA ASP A 261 6.31 -1.10 -10.89
C ASP A 261 5.04 -0.53 -10.24
N SER A 262 3.94 -1.28 -10.29
CA SER A 262 2.68 -0.89 -9.62
C SER A 262 2.85 -0.81 -8.10
N LEU A 263 3.41 -1.84 -7.47
CA LEU A 263 3.67 -1.86 -6.02
C LEU A 263 4.61 -0.72 -5.59
N PHE A 264 5.65 -0.44 -6.38
CA PHE A 264 6.58 0.65 -6.11
C PHE A 264 5.90 2.02 -6.21
N LYS A 265 5.08 2.26 -7.26
CA LYS A 265 4.28 3.49 -7.39
C LYS A 265 3.35 3.68 -6.19
N LEU A 266 2.59 2.66 -5.82
CA LEU A 266 1.67 2.70 -4.66
C LEU A 266 2.43 2.92 -3.35
N HIS A 267 3.60 2.30 -3.19
CA HIS A 267 4.47 2.51 -2.03
C HIS A 267 5.00 3.95 -1.97
N CYS A 268 5.30 4.59 -3.09
CA CYS A 268 5.92 5.92 -3.13
C CYS A 268 4.91 7.07 -3.07
N LEU A 269 3.65 6.86 -3.50
CA LEU A 269 2.65 7.91 -3.61
C LEU A 269 2.54 8.75 -2.32
N ARG A 270 2.87 10.05 -2.34
CA ARG A 270 2.84 10.94 -1.16
C ARG A 270 3.64 10.39 0.04
N TRP A 271 4.80 9.79 -0.23
CA TRP A 271 5.64 9.17 0.79
C TRP A 271 6.11 10.17 1.87
N THR A 272 6.09 9.70 3.12
CA THR A 272 6.75 10.34 4.26
C THR A 272 7.35 9.26 5.17
N PRO A 273 8.36 9.58 6.00
CA PRO A 273 8.92 8.61 6.94
C PRO A 273 7.89 7.98 7.90
N SER A 274 6.84 8.72 8.27
CA SER A 274 5.73 8.22 9.11
C SER A 274 4.90 7.12 8.43
N SER A 275 4.89 7.05 7.10
CA SER A 275 4.14 6.07 6.32
C SER A 275 4.81 4.69 6.29
N LEU A 276 6.09 4.59 6.67
CA LEU A 276 6.88 3.36 6.53
C LEU A 276 6.19 2.13 7.10
N LYS A 277 5.72 2.22 8.35
CA LYS A 277 5.12 1.08 9.05
C LYS A 277 3.90 0.52 8.32
N THR A 278 3.02 1.38 7.81
CA THR A 278 1.79 0.91 7.14
C THR A 278 2.08 0.41 5.72
N ARG A 279 3.13 0.93 5.08
CA ARG A 279 3.53 0.58 3.70
C ARG A 279 4.46 -0.62 3.57
N LEU A 280 4.89 -1.23 4.69
CA LEU A 280 5.62 -2.51 4.66
C LEU A 280 4.85 -3.62 3.95
N VAL A 281 3.53 -3.53 3.88
CA VAL A 281 2.69 -4.52 3.18
C VAL A 281 2.98 -4.60 1.68
N PHE A 282 3.35 -3.49 1.04
CA PHE A 282 3.77 -3.49 -0.36
C PHE A 282 5.12 -4.17 -0.53
N LEU A 283 6.03 -3.91 0.42
CA LEU A 283 7.36 -4.52 0.44
C LEU A 283 7.27 -6.04 0.62
N THR A 284 6.46 -6.51 1.58
CA THR A 284 6.19 -7.95 1.74
C THR A 284 5.61 -8.53 0.46
N THR A 285 4.61 -7.87 -0.14
CA THR A 285 3.96 -8.39 -1.35
C THR A 285 4.95 -8.50 -2.51
N ALA A 286 5.84 -7.52 -2.68
CA ALA A 286 6.89 -7.56 -3.70
C ALA A 286 7.84 -8.76 -3.51
N ILE A 287 8.26 -9.03 -2.27
CA ILE A 287 9.09 -10.20 -1.93
C ILE A 287 8.34 -11.50 -2.24
N MET A 288 7.06 -11.60 -1.87
CA MET A 288 6.25 -12.78 -2.18
C MET A 288 6.14 -13.00 -3.68
N PHE A 289 5.93 -11.96 -4.48
CA PHE A 289 5.82 -12.08 -5.94
C PHE A 289 7.14 -12.54 -6.57
N LEU A 290 8.29 -12.07 -6.07
CA LEU A 290 9.60 -12.55 -6.53
C LEU A 290 9.81 -14.03 -6.20
N CYS A 291 9.59 -14.41 -4.94
CA CYS A 291 9.84 -15.78 -4.47
C CYS A 291 8.82 -16.79 -5.01
N GLU A 292 7.62 -16.36 -5.39
CA GLU A 292 6.55 -17.25 -5.84
C GLU A 292 6.17 -17.04 -7.32
N SER A 293 7.05 -16.37 -8.07
CA SER A 293 6.81 -15.89 -9.44
C SER A 293 6.28 -16.94 -10.42
N THR A 294 6.67 -18.21 -10.26
CA THR A 294 6.21 -19.32 -11.13
C THR A 294 4.81 -19.81 -10.84
N THR A 295 4.17 -19.32 -9.78
CA THR A 295 2.83 -19.72 -9.33
C THR A 295 1.85 -18.55 -9.27
N LEU A 296 2.24 -17.40 -9.84
CA LEU A 296 1.43 -16.21 -9.86
C LEU A 296 0.30 -16.35 -10.88
N ASP A 297 -0.95 -16.23 -10.44
CA ASP A 297 -2.12 -16.31 -11.32
C ASP A 297 -2.32 -15.00 -12.09
N ILE A 298 -1.64 -14.89 -13.23
CA ILE A 298 -1.69 -13.71 -14.09
C ILE A 298 -3.02 -13.56 -14.85
N HIS A 299 -3.85 -14.61 -14.87
CA HIS A 299 -5.12 -14.62 -15.62
C HIS A 299 -6.31 -14.20 -14.76
N TYR A 300 -6.14 -14.10 -13.44
CA TYR A 300 -7.18 -13.62 -12.54
C TYR A 300 -7.63 -12.20 -12.92
N SER A 301 -8.88 -12.04 -13.36
CA SER A 301 -9.44 -10.75 -13.74
C SER A 301 -9.75 -9.88 -12.52
N VAL A 302 -9.51 -8.57 -12.64
CA VAL A 302 -9.94 -7.58 -11.65
C VAL A 302 -10.72 -6.46 -12.37
N PRO A 303 -12.03 -6.29 -12.08
CA PRO A 303 -12.83 -7.08 -11.14
C PRO A 303 -13.04 -8.54 -11.58
N PRO A 304 -13.23 -9.47 -10.62
CA PRO A 304 -13.51 -10.87 -10.93
C PRO A 304 -14.94 -11.09 -11.45
N ASN A 305 -15.89 -10.23 -11.08
CA ASN A 305 -17.27 -10.27 -11.57
C ASN A 305 -17.75 -8.84 -11.84
N ILE A 306 -17.71 -8.42 -13.10
CA ILE A 306 -18.08 -7.06 -13.50
C ILE A 306 -19.58 -6.78 -13.29
N THR A 307 -20.44 -7.77 -13.52
CA THR A 307 -21.89 -7.64 -13.32
C THR A 307 -22.23 -7.40 -11.84
N ALA A 308 -21.60 -8.15 -10.94
CA ALA A 308 -21.78 -7.96 -9.50
C ALA A 308 -21.31 -6.56 -9.05
N VAL A 309 -20.19 -6.06 -9.60
CA VAL A 309 -19.72 -4.70 -9.32
C VAL A 309 -20.73 -3.66 -9.81
N HIS A 310 -21.29 -3.79 -11.01
CA HIS A 310 -22.31 -2.88 -11.50
C HIS A 310 -23.55 -2.85 -10.60
N SER A 311 -24.04 -4.01 -10.16
CA SER A 311 -25.17 -4.07 -9.22
C SER A 311 -24.88 -3.39 -7.88
N MET A 312 -23.62 -3.34 -7.42
CA MET A 312 -23.26 -2.58 -6.21
C MET A 312 -23.34 -1.07 -6.44
N VAL A 313 -22.93 -0.58 -7.61
CA VAL A 313 -22.94 0.85 -7.93
C VAL A 313 -24.36 1.41 -7.98
N GLU A 314 -25.36 0.58 -8.33
CA GLU A 314 -26.78 0.96 -8.31
C GLU A 314 -27.29 1.36 -6.91
N ASN A 315 -26.61 0.93 -5.85
CA ASN A 315 -26.98 1.23 -4.45
C ASN A 315 -26.41 2.56 -3.91
N ILE A 316 -25.63 3.31 -4.71
CA ILE A 316 -25.05 4.59 -4.30
C ILE A 316 -26.08 5.58 -3.75
N PRO A 317 -27.26 5.80 -4.39
CA PRO A 317 -28.26 6.74 -3.88
C PRO A 317 -28.70 6.41 -2.44
N GLN A 318 -28.92 5.12 -2.15
CA GLN A 318 -29.36 4.62 -0.85
C GLN A 318 -28.27 4.83 0.22
N TRP A 319 -27.00 4.56 -0.12
CA TRP A 319 -25.90 4.79 0.82
C TRP A 319 -25.67 6.28 1.10
N ILE A 320 -25.76 7.15 0.09
CA ILE A 320 -25.68 8.60 0.28
C ILE A 320 -26.82 9.09 1.19
N GLN A 321 -28.04 8.59 0.98
CA GLN A 321 -29.18 8.91 1.85
C GLN A 321 -28.95 8.44 3.29
N ALA A 322 -28.42 7.23 3.49
CA ALA A 322 -28.11 6.70 4.82
C ALA A 322 -27.03 7.54 5.54
N ILE A 323 -25.96 7.94 4.83
CA ILE A 323 -24.91 8.83 5.36
C ILE A 323 -25.51 10.19 5.79
N LEU A 324 -26.40 10.76 4.97
CA LEU A 324 -27.10 12.01 5.27
C LEU A 324 -28.02 11.90 6.50
N GLN A 325 -28.69 10.76 6.66
CA GLN A 325 -29.54 10.51 7.83
C GLN A 325 -28.71 10.34 9.09
N ALA A 326 -27.62 9.57 9.03
CA ALA A 326 -26.72 9.35 10.17
C ALA A 326 -26.11 10.66 10.69
N LYS A 327 -25.81 11.62 9.80
CA LYS A 327 -25.38 12.97 10.19
C LYS A 327 -26.35 13.63 11.19
N LYS A 328 -27.66 13.53 10.97
CA LYS A 328 -28.69 14.19 11.80
C LYS A 328 -28.80 13.62 13.21
N THR A 329 -28.25 12.43 13.45
CA THR A 329 -28.31 11.74 14.74
C THR A 329 -27.20 12.19 15.70
N PHE A 330 -26.12 12.78 15.16
CA PHE A 330 -24.95 13.22 15.94
C PHE A 330 -24.80 14.75 16.05
N SER A 331 -25.64 15.50 15.34
CA SER A 331 -25.83 16.95 15.48
C SER A 331 -27.03 17.22 16.37
#